data_AF-A0A9D5BD85-F1
#
_entry.id   AF-A0A9D5BD85-F1
#
_cell.length_a   1.000
_cell.length_b   1.000
_cell.length_c   1.000
_cell.angle_alpha   90.00
_cell.angle_beta   90.00
_cell.angle_gamma   90.00
#
_symmetry.space_group_name_H-M   'P 1'
#
loop_
_entity.id
_entity.type
_entity.pdbx_description
1 polymer ?
#
loop_
_entity_poly.entity_id
_entity_poly.type
_entity_poly.pdbx_seq_one_letter_code
_entity_poly.pdbx_strand_id
1 'polypeptide(L)'
;MTTEGSFVQLAISRFDGHYDHWTSGVVPIEAQRKKNDEMKLKDLKTKNYLFQEIERTVLDTILKKDTSKDIWDAMKKKFEGNARVKRSHL
;
A
#
# COMPACT_ATOMS: atom_id res chain seq x y z
N MET A 1 -10.21 -46.35 57.52
CA MET A 1 -8.88 -46.21 56.88
C MET A 1 -9.11 -45.48 55.58
N THR A 2 -8.50 -44.31 55.46
CA THR A 2 -8.59 -43.38 54.34
C THR A 2 -7.69 -43.81 53.20
N THR A 3 -8.20 -43.83 51.97
CA THR A 3 -7.42 -43.75 50.73
C THR A 3 -8.37 -43.24 49.66
N GLU A 4 -8.38 -41.92 49.44
CA GLU A 4 -7.59 -41.22 48.43
C GLU A 4 -8.36 -41.11 47.11
N GLY A 5 -8.58 -39.86 46.71
CA GLY A 5 -9.54 -39.49 45.68
C GLY A 5 -9.17 -40.07 44.33
N SER A 6 -10.12 -40.80 43.75
CA SER A 6 -10.10 -41.15 42.34
C SER A 6 -10.36 -39.90 41.51
N PHE A 7 -9.29 -39.16 41.21
CA PHE A 7 -9.33 -38.06 40.24
C PHE A 7 -9.62 -38.66 38.86
N VAL A 8 -10.87 -38.58 38.43
CA VAL A 8 -11.28 -39.01 37.09
C VAL A 8 -10.54 -38.12 36.11
N GLN A 9 -9.56 -38.66 35.38
CA GLN A 9 -9.06 -37.98 34.20
C GLN A 9 -10.26 -37.79 33.28
N LEU A 10 -10.69 -36.54 33.08
CA LEU A 10 -11.52 -36.22 31.93
C LEU A 10 -10.72 -36.70 30.73
N ALA A 11 -11.18 -37.78 30.11
CA ALA A 11 -10.68 -38.21 28.82
C ALA A 11 -11.02 -37.07 27.86
N ILE A 12 -10.06 -36.15 27.67
CA ILE A 12 -10.11 -35.21 26.57
C ILE A 12 -10.18 -36.11 25.34
N SER A 13 -11.35 -36.14 24.71
CA SER A 13 -11.61 -36.94 23.53
C SER A 13 -10.44 -36.70 22.59
N ARG A 14 -9.68 -37.77 22.33
CA ARG A 14 -8.41 -37.70 21.60
C ARG A 14 -8.78 -37.22 20.21
N PHE A 15 -8.55 -35.92 19.94
CA PHE A 15 -8.88 -35.28 18.68
C PHE A 15 -7.93 -35.84 17.62
N ASP A 16 -8.35 -36.91 16.97
CA ASP A 16 -7.74 -37.54 15.81
C ASP A 16 -8.02 -36.66 14.60
N GLY A 17 -7.10 -35.72 14.42
CA GLY A 17 -7.21 -34.66 13.44
C GLY A 17 -7.54 -35.16 12.03
N HIS A 18 -8.45 -34.42 11.41
CA HIS A 18 -8.37 -34.19 9.98
C HIS A 18 -8.69 -32.72 9.71
N TYR A 19 -7.66 -31.88 9.84
CA TYR A 19 -7.73 -30.42 9.64
C TYR A 19 -7.74 -30.01 8.16
N ASP A 20 -7.99 -30.94 7.23
CA ASP A 20 -7.98 -30.65 5.79
C ASP A 20 -9.16 -29.80 5.33
N HIS A 21 -10.15 -29.58 6.20
CA HIS A 21 -11.33 -28.79 5.86
C HIS A 21 -11.11 -27.27 5.94
N TRP A 22 -10.19 -26.78 6.79
CA TRP A 22 -9.93 -25.33 6.92
C TRP A 22 -8.83 -24.82 5.99
N THR A 23 -7.95 -25.68 5.50
CA THR A 23 -6.80 -25.29 4.65
C THR A 23 -7.22 -24.96 3.21
N SER A 24 -8.30 -25.58 2.70
CA SER A 24 -8.83 -25.28 1.36
C SER A 24 -9.34 -23.85 1.20
N GLY A 25 -9.68 -23.14 2.28
CA GLY A 25 -10.03 -21.72 2.23
C GLY A 25 -8.82 -20.80 2.35
N VAL A 26 -7.78 -21.23 3.08
CA VAL A 26 -6.60 -20.40 3.41
C VAL A 26 -5.65 -20.25 2.22
N VAL A 27 -5.40 -21.32 1.46
CA VAL A 27 -4.46 -21.29 0.31
C VAL A 27 -4.96 -20.43 -0.87
N PRO A 28 -6.25 -20.48 -1.28
CA PRO A 28 -6.79 -19.54 -2.27
C PRO A 28 -6.75 -18.09 -1.76
N ILE A 29 -6.97 -17.88 -0.47
CA ILE A 29 -6.90 -16.57 0.18
C ILE A 29 -5.48 -16.01 0.14
N GLU A 30 -4.46 -16.82 0.43
CA GLU A 30 -3.05 -16.38 0.41
C GLU A 30 -2.58 -16.03 -1.00
N ALA A 31 -2.89 -16.86 -2.00
CA ALA A 31 -2.55 -16.58 -3.38
C ALA A 31 -3.26 -15.33 -3.91
N GLN A 32 -4.53 -15.13 -3.55
CA GLN A 32 -5.30 -13.95 -3.93
C GLN A 32 -4.82 -12.70 -3.21
N ARG A 33 -4.46 -12.80 -1.92
CA ARG A 33 -3.85 -11.71 -1.15
C ARG A 33 -2.52 -11.30 -1.74
N LYS A 34 -1.65 -12.26 -2.07
CA LYS A 34 -0.36 -11.99 -2.71
C LYS A 34 -0.53 -11.25 -4.04
N LYS A 35 -1.49 -11.67 -4.88
CA LYS A 35 -1.83 -10.94 -6.12
C LYS A 35 -2.31 -9.51 -5.86
N ASN A 36 -3.14 -9.30 -4.85
CA ASN A 36 -3.60 -7.97 -4.46
C ASN A 36 -2.46 -7.10 -3.94
N ASP A 37 -1.55 -7.65 -3.15
CA ASP A 37 -0.41 -6.93 -2.58
C ASP A 37 0.63 -6.59 -3.68
N GLU A 38 0.87 -7.49 -4.63
CA GLU A 38 1.70 -7.20 -5.81
C GLU A 38 1.09 -6.11 -6.69
N MET A 39 -0.23 -6.13 -6.88
CA MET A 39 -0.94 -5.10 -7.65
C MET A 39 -0.86 -3.74 -6.94
N LYS A 40 -1.08 -3.71 -5.62
CA LYS A 40 -0.91 -2.51 -4.79
C LYS A 40 0.53 -1.99 -4.84
N LEU A 41 1.53 -2.87 -4.76
CA LEU A 41 2.92 -2.47 -4.82
C LEU A 41 3.27 -1.83 -6.17
N LYS A 42 2.78 -2.39 -7.28
CA LYS A 42 2.93 -1.80 -8.62
C LYS A 42 2.24 -0.45 -8.73
N ASP A 43 1.00 -0.35 -8.25
CA ASP A 43 0.25 0.92 -8.21
C ASP A 43 0.98 1.99 -7.39
N LEU A 44 1.46 1.65 -6.19
CA LEU A 44 2.22 2.57 -5.34
C LEU A 44 3.52 3.02 -6.01
N LYS A 45 4.22 2.11 -6.70
CA LYS A 45 5.45 2.46 -7.42
C LYS A 45 5.17 3.42 -8.57
N THR A 46 4.12 3.16 -9.36
CA THR A 46 3.67 4.04 -10.44
C THR A 46 3.26 5.41 -9.90
N LYS A 47 2.48 5.47 -8.81
CA LYS A 47 2.13 6.74 -8.16
C LYS A 47 3.37 7.50 -7.71
N ASN A 48 4.35 6.82 -7.12
CA ASN A 48 5.58 7.46 -6.67
C ASN A 48 6.39 8.04 -7.85
N TYR A 49 6.49 7.33 -8.97
CA TYR A 49 7.06 7.89 -10.20
C TYR A 49 6.26 9.10 -10.68
N LEU A 50 4.94 8.99 -10.79
CA LEU A 50 4.09 10.11 -11.21
C LEU A 50 4.25 11.34 -10.29
N PHE A 51 4.45 11.15 -8.98
CA PHE A 51 4.76 12.23 -8.04
C PHE A 51 6.19 12.77 -8.18
N GLN A 52 7.14 12.00 -8.69
CA GLN A 52 8.47 12.50 -9.08
C GLN A 52 8.40 13.30 -10.39
N GLU A 53 7.55 12.87 -11.33
CA GLU A 53 7.28 13.54 -12.61
C GLU A 53 6.44 14.82 -12.46
N ILE A 54 5.56 14.89 -11.45
CA ILE A 54 5.08 16.16 -10.90
C ILE A 54 6.31 16.80 -10.29
N GLU A 55 7.03 17.55 -11.13
CA GLU A 55 8.34 18.11 -10.85
C GLU A 55 8.44 18.50 -9.38
N ARG A 56 9.30 17.83 -8.60
CA ARG A 56 9.54 18.18 -7.20
C ARG A 56 9.77 19.67 -7.01
N THR A 57 10.38 20.30 -8.01
CA THR A 57 10.63 21.72 -8.10
C THR A 57 9.36 22.58 -8.24
N VAL A 58 8.27 22.07 -8.83
CA VAL A 58 6.94 22.72 -8.82
C VAL A 58 6.35 22.69 -7.40
N LEU A 59 6.30 21.52 -6.75
CA LEU A 59 5.80 21.39 -5.38
C LEU A 59 6.63 22.23 -4.39
N ASP A 60 7.95 22.20 -4.52
CA ASP A 60 8.88 23.00 -3.72
C ASP A 60 8.68 24.51 -3.95
N THR A 61 8.37 24.94 -5.17
CA THR A 61 8.03 26.35 -5.44
C THR A 61 6.71 26.75 -4.80
N ILE A 62 5.71 25.86 -4.79
CA ILE A 62 4.42 26.09 -4.09
C ILE A 62 4.64 26.20 -2.58
N LEU A 63 5.50 25.36 -2.00
CA LEU A 63 5.78 25.37 -0.56
C LEU A 63 6.66 26.56 -0.12
N LYS A 64 7.49 27.11 -1.01
CA LYS A 64 8.43 28.20 -0.72
C LYS A 64 7.86 29.61 -0.94
N LYS A 65 6.63 29.73 -1.44
CA LYS A 65 6.03 31.00 -1.83
C LYS A 65 4.69 31.20 -1.13
N ASP A 66 4.50 32.37 -0.54
CA ASP A 66 3.34 32.66 0.31
C ASP A 66 2.10 33.10 -0.48
N THR A 67 2.29 33.60 -1.71
CA THR A 67 1.17 34.09 -2.53
C THR A 67 1.04 33.32 -3.84
N SER A 68 -0.20 33.14 -4.28
CA SER A 68 -0.51 32.53 -5.58
C SER A 68 0.15 33.28 -6.75
N LYS A 69 0.36 34.60 -6.61
CA LYS A 69 1.06 35.42 -7.62
C LYS A 69 2.54 35.06 -7.70
N ASP A 70 3.22 34.93 -6.56
CA ASP A 70 4.64 34.58 -6.55
C ASP A 70 4.89 33.15 -7.05
N ILE A 71 3.97 32.23 -6.76
CA ILE A 71 3.97 30.88 -7.33
C ILE A 71 3.82 30.96 -8.85
N TRP A 72 2.83 31.72 -9.33
CA TRP A 72 2.57 31.89 -10.76
C TRP A 72 3.77 32.48 -11.51
N ASP A 73 4.36 33.56 -11.00
CA ASP A 73 5.51 34.22 -11.62
C ASP A 73 6.75 33.30 -11.64
N ALA A 74 6.97 32.52 -10.58
CA ALA A 74 8.04 31.53 -10.52
C ALA A 74 7.83 30.38 -11.52
N MET A 75 6.60 29.85 -11.66
CA MET A 75 6.28 28.84 -12.67
C MET A 75 6.47 29.40 -14.08
N LYS A 76 5.96 30.60 -14.33
CA LYS A 76 6.07 31.26 -15.63
C LYS A 76 7.53 31.41 -16.06
N LYS A 77 8.40 31.88 -15.16
CA LYS A 77 9.85 31.98 -15.40
C LYS A 77 10.51 30.63 -15.63
N LYS A 78 10.16 29.61 -14.84
CA LYS A 78 10.76 28.28 -14.93
C LYS A 78 10.44 27.57 -16.24
N PHE A 79 9.23 27.79 -16.76
CA PHE A 79 8.77 27.18 -18.00
C PHE A 79 8.85 28.12 -19.21
N GLU A 80 9.38 29.32 -19.03
CA GLU A 80 9.60 30.28 -20.10
C GLU A 80 10.54 29.67 -21.16
N GLY A 81 10.10 29.66 -22.42
CA GLY A 81 10.88 29.07 -23.52
C GLY A 81 10.88 27.53 -23.57
N ASN A 82 10.19 26.82 -22.68
CA ASN A 82 10.12 25.36 -22.73
C ASN A 82 9.36 24.89 -23.98
N ALA A 83 10.05 24.19 -24.88
CA ALA A 83 9.51 23.68 -26.13
C ALA A 83 8.30 22.73 -25.96
N ARG A 84 8.21 22.02 -24.83
CA ARG A 84 7.09 21.12 -24.51
C ARG A 84 5.81 21.91 -24.18
N VAL A 85 5.93 23.06 -23.51
CA VAL A 85 4.79 23.94 -23.17
C VAL A 85 4.28 24.69 -24.41
N LYS A 86 5.16 25.04 -25.35
CA LYS A 86 4.74 25.65 -26.63
C LYS A 86 3.98 24.67 -27.53
N ARG A 87 4.25 23.36 -27.41
CA ARG A 87 3.60 22.32 -28.23
C ARG A 87 2.19 21.95 -27.75
N SER A 88 1.82 22.29 -26.52
CA SER A 88 0.47 22.06 -25.97
C SER A 88 -0.50 23.22 -26.21
N HIS A 89 -0.03 24.32 -26.80
CA HIS A 89 -0.86 25.46 -27.21
C HIS A 89 -1.19 25.45 -28.72
N LEU A 90 -0.95 24.31 -29.39
CA LEU A 90 -1.42 23.99 -30.73
C LEU A 90 -2.54 22.96 -30.61
#